data_AF-A0AAJ2J7S7-F1
#
_entry.id   AF-A0AAJ2J7S7-F1
#
_cell.length_a   1.000
_cell.length_b   1.000
_cell.length_c   1.000
_cell.angle_alpha   90.00
_cell.angle_beta   90.00
_cell.angle_gamma   90.00
#
_symmetry.space_group_name_H-M   'P 1'
#
loop_
_entity.id
_entity.type
_entity.pdbx_description
1 polymer ?
#
loop_
_entity_poly.entity_id
_entity_poly.type
_entity_poly.pdbx_seq_one_letter_code
_entity_poly.pdbx_strand_id
1 'polypeptide(L)'
;MDQEEAQKTWDEYHERIKMRRLAEAKIINTELVSNGITTETDLILDFNFFTQDEDGAKGIKEQLSENYEMSMYQDGEYWKISGTSRPYAVNLSTEQHLGWVEFMHDVALSYGCIFSSWTVTEHKTKKSWSNESIETEFD
;
A
#
# COMPACT_ATOMS: atom_id res chain seq x y z
N MET A 1 -13.40 24.06 -16.96
CA MET A 1 -12.31 23.07 -16.93
C MET A 1 -12.42 22.25 -18.18
N ASP A 2 -11.40 22.38 -19.01
CA ASP A 2 -11.13 21.49 -20.13
C ASP A 2 -10.85 20.07 -19.59
N GLN A 3 -11.32 19.04 -20.30
CA GLN A 3 -11.08 17.63 -19.94
C GLN A 3 -9.57 17.28 -19.92
N GLU A 4 -8.75 17.92 -20.76
CA GLU A 4 -7.29 17.73 -20.76
C GLU A 4 -6.63 18.34 -19.52
N GLU A 5 -7.07 19.51 -19.06
CA GLU A 5 -6.58 20.14 -17.83
C GLU A 5 -6.95 19.32 -16.57
N ALA A 6 -8.15 18.73 -16.56
CA ALA A 6 -8.61 17.87 -15.47
C ALA A 6 -7.82 16.56 -15.42
N GLN A 7 -7.57 15.92 -16.57
CA GLN A 7 -6.79 14.69 -16.65
C GLN A 7 -5.34 14.93 -16.22
N LYS A 8 -4.70 16.00 -16.71
CA LYS A 8 -3.33 16.33 -16.35
C LYS A 8 -3.15 16.57 -14.85
N THR A 9 -4.08 17.29 -14.24
CA THR A 9 -4.06 17.55 -12.78
C THR A 9 -4.20 16.25 -11.98
N TRP A 10 -5.02 15.32 -12.48
CA TRP A 10 -5.24 14.02 -11.86
C TRP A 10 -3.99 13.13 -11.96
N ASP A 11 -3.36 13.08 -13.14
CA ASP A 11 -2.11 12.33 -13.35
C ASP A 11 -0.97 12.87 -12.47
N GLU A 12 -0.79 14.20 -12.40
CA GLU A 12 0.22 14.84 -11.56
C GLU A 12 -0.01 14.57 -10.06
N TYR A 13 -1.28 14.54 -9.62
CA TYR A 13 -1.64 14.20 -8.24
C TYR A 13 -1.29 12.76 -7.89
N HIS A 14 -1.60 11.81 -8.77
CA HIS A 14 -1.30 10.39 -8.54
C HIS A 14 0.19 10.09 -8.59
N GLU A 15 0.92 10.69 -9.53
CA GLU A 15 2.38 10.59 -9.55
C GLU A 15 3.01 11.11 -8.25
N ARG A 16 2.51 12.23 -7.71
CA ARG A 16 2.98 12.72 -6.40
C ARG A 16 2.71 11.71 -5.28
N ILE A 17 1.52 11.09 -5.25
CA ILE A 17 1.21 10.05 -4.25
C ILE A 17 2.11 8.83 -4.43
N LYS A 18 2.32 8.37 -5.67
CA LYS A 18 3.21 7.25 -5.98
C LYS A 18 4.62 7.51 -5.47
N MET A 19 5.17 8.68 -5.78
CA MET A 19 6.50 9.09 -5.35
C MET A 19 6.61 9.17 -3.83
N ARG A 20 5.57 9.69 -3.16
CA ARG A 20 5.47 9.68 -1.70
C ARG A 20 5.52 8.26 -1.13
N ARG A 21 4.68 7.36 -1.62
CA ARG A 21 4.62 5.96 -1.14
C ARG A 21 5.94 5.24 -1.36
N LEU A 22 6.60 5.48 -2.49
CA LEU A 22 7.93 4.94 -2.76
C LEU A 22 9.01 5.54 -1.85
N ALA A 23 8.92 6.82 -1.48
CA ALA A 23 9.84 7.44 -0.52
C ALA A 23 9.67 6.84 0.89
N GLU A 24 8.42 6.69 1.36
CA GLU A 24 8.11 6.01 2.63
C GLU A 24 8.64 4.56 2.62
N ALA A 25 8.46 3.83 1.51
CA ALA A 25 8.96 2.46 1.35
C ALA A 25 10.49 2.37 1.41
N LYS A 26 11.22 3.35 0.87
CA LYS A 26 12.70 3.41 0.99
C LYS A 26 13.15 3.60 2.43
N ILE A 27 12.42 4.40 3.22
CA ILE A 27 12.70 4.59 4.64
C ILE A 27 12.45 3.29 5.41
N ILE A 28 11.31 2.62 5.17
CA ILE A 28 11.02 1.30 5.75
C ILE A 28 12.12 0.30 5.39
N ASN A 29 12.56 0.24 4.13
CA ASN A 29 13.63 -0.66 3.71
C ASN A 29 14.95 -0.39 4.43
N THR A 30 15.28 0.88 4.67
CA THR A 30 16.47 1.26 5.45
C THR A 30 16.37 0.72 6.88
N GLU A 31 15.20 0.83 7.49
CA GLU A 31 14.93 0.29 8.83
C GLU A 31 14.95 -1.24 8.86
N LEU A 32 14.40 -1.92 7.85
CA LEU A 32 14.45 -3.38 7.75
C LEU A 32 15.92 -3.86 7.71
N VAL A 33 16.73 -3.25 6.84
CA VAL A 33 18.16 -3.60 6.71
C VAL A 33 18.93 -3.29 8.00
N SER A 34 18.69 -2.14 8.64
CA SER A 34 19.38 -1.77 9.89
C SER A 34 19.06 -2.72 11.06
N ASN A 35 17.90 -3.38 11.00
CA ASN A 35 17.45 -4.38 11.96
C ASN A 35 17.79 -5.83 11.56
N GLY A 36 18.61 -6.02 10.52
CA GLY A 36 19.06 -7.34 10.08
C GLY A 36 17.98 -8.19 9.42
N ILE A 37 16.91 -7.57 8.93
CA ILE A 37 15.88 -8.27 8.15
C ILE A 37 16.46 -8.61 6.77
N THR A 38 16.27 -9.85 6.34
CA THR A 38 16.79 -10.39 5.08
C THR A 38 15.67 -11.00 4.23
N THR A 39 16.00 -11.42 3.01
CA THR A 39 15.10 -12.18 2.12
C THR A 39 14.76 -13.58 2.63
N GLU A 40 15.29 -14.01 3.79
CA GLU A 40 14.92 -15.25 4.47
C GLU A 40 14.02 -14.99 5.68
N THR A 41 13.74 -13.72 5.97
CA THR A 41 12.93 -13.33 7.12
C THR A 41 11.45 -13.38 6.76
N ASP A 42 10.66 -14.07 7.58
CA ASP A 42 9.22 -14.15 7.44
C ASP A 42 8.56 -12.84 7.85
N LEU A 43 7.98 -12.15 6.87
CA LEU A 43 7.27 -10.89 7.04
C LEU A 43 5.77 -11.10 6.83
N ILE A 44 4.99 -10.29 7.52
CA ILE A 44 3.56 -10.13 7.29
C ILE A 44 3.31 -8.73 6.77
N LEU A 45 2.49 -8.63 5.74
CA LEU A 45 2.00 -7.36 5.22
C LEU A 45 0.56 -7.16 5.66
N ASP A 46 0.28 -6.04 6.30
CA ASP A 46 -1.07 -5.55 6.57
C ASP A 46 -1.22 -4.21 5.85
N PHE A 47 -2.27 -4.01 5.06
CA PHE A 47 -2.38 -2.86 4.16
C PHE A 47 -3.82 -2.37 3.97
N ASN A 48 -3.97 -1.09 3.65
CA ASN A 48 -5.27 -0.42 3.58
C ASN A 48 -5.43 0.45 2.33
N PHE A 49 -6.65 0.47 1.83
CA PHE A 49 -7.13 1.40 0.82
C PHE A 49 -8.40 2.10 1.28
N PHE A 50 -8.72 3.20 0.61
CA PHE A 50 -10.05 3.80 0.73
C PHE A 50 -10.54 4.40 -0.59
N THR A 51 -11.85 4.52 -0.72
CA THR A 51 -12.52 5.19 -1.83
C THR A 51 -13.92 5.63 -1.41
N GLN A 52 -14.55 6.57 -2.13
CA GLN A 52 -15.98 6.87 -1.99
C GLN A 52 -16.85 5.97 -2.89
N ASP A 53 -16.25 5.28 -3.84
CA ASP A 53 -16.94 4.42 -4.81
C ASP A 53 -17.02 2.97 -4.32
N GLU A 54 -18.24 2.46 -4.12
CA GLU A 54 -18.45 1.08 -3.70
C GLU A 54 -17.96 0.07 -4.75
N ASP A 55 -18.10 0.38 -6.03
CA ASP A 55 -17.72 -0.53 -7.11
C ASP A 55 -16.19 -0.64 -7.20
N GLY A 56 -15.47 0.48 -7.08
CA GLY A 56 -14.02 0.50 -6.90
C GLY A 56 -13.56 -0.32 -5.69
N ALA A 57 -14.24 -0.18 -4.54
CA ALA A 57 -13.92 -0.95 -3.33
C ALA A 57 -14.09 -2.47 -3.54
N LYS A 58 -15.17 -2.90 -4.20
CA LYS A 58 -15.40 -4.30 -4.55
C LYS A 58 -14.36 -4.82 -5.54
N GLY A 59 -14.01 -4.01 -6.55
CA GLY A 59 -13.04 -4.36 -7.58
C GLY A 59 -11.65 -4.65 -7.02
N ILE A 60 -11.13 -3.78 -6.14
CA ILE A 60 -9.85 -4.05 -5.44
C ILE A 60 -9.93 -5.31 -4.59
N LYS A 61 -11.01 -5.45 -3.83
CA LYS A 61 -11.19 -6.62 -2.97
C LYS A 61 -11.12 -7.89 -3.82
N GLU A 62 -11.85 -7.96 -4.92
CA GLU A 62 -11.84 -9.11 -5.83
C GLU A 62 -10.44 -9.37 -6.41
N GLN A 63 -9.80 -8.34 -6.99
CA GLN A 63 -8.48 -8.45 -7.60
C GLN A 63 -7.40 -8.97 -6.65
N LEU A 64 -7.41 -8.52 -5.40
CA LEU A 64 -6.38 -8.88 -4.42
C LEU A 64 -6.73 -10.14 -3.61
N SER A 65 -7.99 -10.57 -3.59
CA SER A 65 -8.42 -11.77 -2.84
C SER A 65 -7.81 -13.08 -3.37
N GLU A 66 -7.24 -13.07 -4.57
CA GLU A 66 -6.49 -14.22 -5.10
C GLU A 66 -5.24 -14.55 -4.26
N ASN A 67 -4.63 -13.53 -3.65
CA ASN A 67 -3.33 -13.64 -2.97
C ASN A 67 -3.36 -13.19 -1.51
N TYR A 68 -4.41 -12.48 -1.09
CA TYR A 68 -4.51 -11.86 0.23
C TYR A 68 -5.86 -12.13 0.88
N GLU A 69 -5.88 -12.18 2.21
CA GLU A 69 -7.13 -12.12 2.94
C GLU A 69 -7.62 -10.67 2.96
N MET A 70 -8.78 -10.42 2.37
CA MET A 70 -9.33 -9.08 2.17
C MET A 70 -10.64 -8.87 2.93
N SER A 71 -10.81 -7.68 3.49
CA SER A 71 -12.05 -7.22 4.12
C SER A 71 -12.39 -5.82 3.65
N MET A 72 -13.68 -5.48 3.68
CA MET A 72 -14.16 -4.13 3.38
C MET A 72 -15.32 -3.77 4.29
N TYR A 73 -15.40 -2.51 4.67
CA TYR A 73 -16.54 -1.96 5.40
C TYR A 73 -16.72 -0.48 5.05
N GLN A 74 -17.92 0.03 5.27
CA GLN A 74 -18.23 1.44 5.07
C GLN A 74 -17.99 2.21 6.37
N ASP A 75 -17.28 3.33 6.28
CA ASP A 75 -16.97 4.26 7.37
C ASP A 75 -17.30 5.69 6.94
N GLY A 76 -18.48 6.17 7.33
CA GLY A 76 -19.04 7.43 6.84
C GLY A 76 -19.28 7.39 5.33
N GLU A 77 -18.69 8.35 4.60
CA GLU A 77 -18.80 8.46 3.14
C GLU A 77 -17.78 7.61 2.39
N TYR A 78 -16.90 6.88 3.09
CA TYR A 78 -15.81 6.13 2.48
C TYR A 78 -15.97 4.64 2.73
N TRP A 79 -15.59 3.85 1.73
CA TRP A 79 -15.26 2.44 1.88
C TRP A 79 -13.81 2.31 2.32
N LYS A 80 -13.60 1.54 3.39
CA LYS A 80 -12.29 1.10 3.86
C LYS A 80 -12.07 -0.34 3.42
N ILE A 81 -10.93 -0.60 2.80
CA ILE A 81 -10.53 -1.93 2.34
C ILE A 81 -9.23 -2.28 3.04
N SER A 82 -9.19 -3.41 3.72
CA SER A 82 -8.00 -3.89 4.43
C SER A 82 -7.61 -5.26 3.91
N GLY A 83 -6.33 -5.46 3.67
CA GLY A 83 -5.75 -6.72 3.23
C GLY A 83 -4.63 -7.17 4.14
N THR A 84 -4.41 -8.48 4.20
CA THR A 84 -3.28 -9.07 4.91
C THR A 84 -2.68 -10.23 4.11
N SER A 85 -1.37 -10.43 4.22
CA SER A 85 -0.70 -11.61 3.67
C SER A 85 -0.97 -12.88 4.49
N ARG A 86 -1.55 -12.74 5.69
CA ARG A 86 -1.90 -13.88 6.53
C ARG A 86 -2.86 -14.85 5.79
N PRO A 87 -2.76 -16.16 6.07
CA PRO A 87 -1.87 -16.80 7.05
C PRO A 87 -0.42 -16.98 6.58
N TYR A 88 -0.08 -16.54 5.36
CA TYR A 88 1.22 -16.76 4.75
C TYR A 88 2.20 -15.63 5.08
N ALA A 89 3.44 -16.02 5.37
CA ALA A 89 4.55 -15.09 5.40
C ALA A 89 5.02 -14.80 3.97
N VAL A 90 5.51 -13.60 3.76
CA VAL A 90 6.24 -13.21 2.55
C VAL A 90 7.69 -12.98 2.91
N ASN A 91 8.58 -13.20 1.96
CA ASN A 91 9.96 -12.77 2.07
C ASN A 91 10.23 -11.79 0.94
N LEU A 92 10.72 -10.60 1.28
CA LEU A 92 10.90 -9.50 0.33
C LEU A 92 12.32 -8.95 0.43
N SER A 93 12.97 -8.81 -0.72
CA SER A 93 14.11 -7.90 -0.86
C SER A 93 13.62 -6.45 -0.87
N THR A 94 14.55 -5.50 -0.71
CA THR A 94 14.29 -4.07 -0.90
C THR A 94 13.59 -3.78 -2.23
N GLU A 95 14.04 -4.40 -3.31
CA GLU A 95 13.47 -4.22 -4.65
C GLU A 95 12.06 -4.80 -4.74
N GLN A 96 11.83 -5.98 -4.17
CA GLN A 96 10.50 -6.60 -4.15
C GLN A 96 9.49 -5.81 -3.31
N HIS A 97 9.91 -5.25 -2.17
CA HIS A 97 9.04 -4.39 -1.37
C HIS A 97 8.69 -3.09 -2.12
N LEU A 98 9.65 -2.46 -2.81
CA LEU A 98 9.37 -1.28 -3.63
C LEU A 98 8.40 -1.60 -4.78
N GLY A 99 8.65 -2.68 -5.50
CA GLY A 99 7.77 -3.14 -6.58
C GLY A 99 6.37 -3.50 -6.07
N TRP A 100 6.27 -4.06 -4.86
CA TRP A 100 4.99 -4.31 -4.21
C TRP A 100 4.23 -3.02 -3.88
N VAL A 101 4.90 -2.01 -3.33
CA VAL A 101 4.29 -0.69 -3.05
C VAL A 101 3.83 0.00 -4.34
N GLU A 102 4.65 -0.04 -5.38
CA GLU A 102 4.29 0.47 -6.71
C GLU A 102 3.06 -0.26 -7.27
N PHE A 103 3.09 -1.59 -7.26
CA PHE A 103 1.96 -2.41 -7.70
C PHE A 103 0.67 -2.08 -6.94
N MET A 104 0.73 -1.96 -5.61
CA MET A 104 -0.44 -1.64 -4.79
C MET A 104 -0.99 -0.25 -5.12
N HIS A 105 -0.12 0.73 -5.39
CA HIS A 105 -0.55 2.04 -5.84
C HIS A 105 -1.23 1.98 -7.22
N ASP A 106 -0.62 1.30 -8.19
CA ASP A 106 -1.15 1.20 -9.55
C ASP A 106 -2.49 0.45 -9.59
N VAL A 107 -2.63 -0.61 -8.79
CA VAL A 107 -3.91 -1.32 -8.60
C VAL A 107 -4.95 -0.38 -7.99
N ALA A 108 -4.59 0.36 -6.93
CA ALA A 108 -5.51 1.31 -6.31
C ALA A 108 -6.05 2.32 -7.31
N LEU A 109 -5.15 2.89 -8.11
CA LEU A 109 -5.47 3.85 -9.16
C LEU A 109 -6.45 3.29 -10.19
N SER A 110 -6.24 2.04 -10.64
CA SER A 110 -7.09 1.40 -11.65
C SER A 110 -8.55 1.23 -11.24
N TYR A 111 -8.83 1.24 -9.92
CA TYR A 111 -10.16 1.13 -9.33
C TYR A 111 -10.61 2.43 -8.64
N GLY A 112 -9.97 3.57 -8.92
CA GLY A 112 -10.36 4.84 -8.32
C GLY A 112 -10.24 4.87 -6.79
N CYS A 113 -9.28 4.13 -6.23
CA CYS A 113 -9.00 4.06 -4.80
C CYS A 113 -7.65 4.69 -4.48
N ILE A 114 -7.43 4.94 -3.19
CA ILE A 114 -6.16 5.44 -2.67
C ILE A 114 -5.53 4.36 -1.80
N PHE A 115 -4.30 3.97 -2.11
CA PHE A 115 -3.45 3.17 -1.24
C PHE A 115 -2.94 4.03 -0.08
N SER A 116 -3.44 3.79 1.13
CA SER A 116 -3.28 4.72 2.25
C SER A 116 -2.15 4.34 3.19
N SER A 117 -2.12 3.07 3.61
CA SER A 117 -1.16 2.62 4.59
C SER A 117 -0.80 1.15 4.45
N TRP A 118 0.40 0.82 4.89
CA TRP A 118 0.83 -0.56 5.07
C TRP A 118 1.80 -0.67 6.24
N THR A 119 1.82 -1.86 6.83
CA THR A 119 2.72 -2.26 7.89
C THR A 119 3.42 -3.55 7.47
N VAL A 120 4.75 -3.55 7.60
CA VAL A 120 5.57 -4.75 7.52
C VAL A 120 5.82 -5.22 8.95
N THR A 121 5.47 -6.46 9.27
CA THR A 121 5.70 -7.05 10.60
C THR A 121 6.58 -8.29 10.49
N GLU A 122 7.70 -8.32 11.22
CA GLU A 122 8.52 -9.52 11.30
C GLU A 122 7.88 -10.55 12.25
N HIS A 123 7.77 -11.79 11.78
CA HIS A 123 6.91 -12.76 12.43
C HIS A 123 7.40 -13.21 13.82
N LYS A 124 8.70 -13.34 14.08
CA LYS A 124 9.22 -13.94 15.32
C LYS A 124 9.27 -12.94 16.47
N THR A 125 9.82 -11.76 16.23
CA THR A 125 9.99 -10.66 17.18
C THR A 125 8.74 -9.77 17.30
N LYS A 126 7.83 -9.84 16.32
CA LYS A 126 6.64 -8.98 16.21
C LYS A 126 6.96 -7.49 16.06
N LYS A 127 8.20 -7.15 15.71
CA LYS A 127 8.57 -5.78 15.37
C LYS A 127 7.90 -5.38 14.05
N SER A 128 7.38 -4.16 14.00
CA SER A 128 6.61 -3.64 12.88
C SER A 128 7.09 -2.28 12.41
N TRP A 129 6.94 -2.02 11.12
CA TRP A 129 7.27 -0.76 10.46
C TRP A 129 6.08 -0.33 9.60
N SER A 130 5.52 0.84 9.88
CA SER A 130 4.36 1.39 9.17
C SER A 130 4.76 2.66 8.44
N ASN A 131 4.16 2.89 7.27
CA ASN A 131 4.33 4.15 6.55
C ASN A 131 3.61 5.32 7.25
N GLU A 132 2.61 5.07 8.10
CA GLU A 132 1.83 6.11 8.78
C GLU A 132 2.66 6.94 9.77
N SER A 133 3.79 6.40 10.24
CA SER A 133 4.72 7.11 11.13
C SER A 133 5.83 7.87 10.40
N ILE A 134 5.80 7.93 9.07
CA ILE A 134 6.88 8.46 8.24
C ILE A 134 6.44 9.77 7.58
N GLU A 135 7.19 10.83 7.83
CA GLU A 135 7.09 12.10 7.10
C GLU A 135 8.09 12.11 5.94
N THR A 136 7.68 12.67 4.80
CA THR A 136 8.47 12.78 3.57
C THR A 136 8.42 14.20 3.02
N GLU A 137 9.28 14.50 2.04
CA GLU A 137 9.27 15.79 1.32
C GLU A 137 8.00 16.04 0.49
N PHE A 138 7.11 15.05 0.40
CA PHE A 138 5.85 15.11 -0.33
C PHE A 138 4.63 15.39 0.56
N ASP A 139 4.83 15.55 1.87
CA ASP A 139 3.81 15.96 2.85
C ASP A 139 3.43 17.44 2.73
#